data_AF-A0A7S2D6R7-F1
#
_entry.id   AF-A0A7S2D6R7-F1
#
_cell.length_a   1.000
_cell.length_b   1.000
_cell.length_c   1.000
_cell.angle_alpha   90.00
_cell.angle_beta   90.00
_cell.angle_gamma   90.00
#
_symmetry.space_group_name_H-M   'P 1'
#
loop_
_entity.id
_entity.type
_entity.pdbx_description
1 polymer ?
#
loop_
_entity_poly.entity_id
_entity_poly.type
_entity_poly.pdbx_seq_one_letter_code
_entity_poly.pdbx_strand_id
1 'polypeptide(L)'
;AVGGAFLDSLMVGDLEVKDQFLIQVDKMESDTHMKSDGILGLAHHYVSDPSAHGKTFMATLFQEHPHLPQQFSFFLTGNSERPSRLIFGDADLQSHSKESEFRYGKGYYMTHTDLWLTSVWSI
;
A
#
# COMPACT_ATOMS: atom_id res chain seq x y z
N ALA A 1 23.35 12.10 -5.99
CA ALA A 1 22.19 12.88 -6.43
C ALA A 1 21.68 13.69 -5.24
N VAL A 2 21.15 14.90 -5.47
CA VAL A 2 20.50 15.71 -4.43
C VAL A 2 19.06 15.25 -4.30
N GLY A 3 18.48 15.25 -3.10
CA GLY A 3 17.10 14.82 -2.88
C GLY A 3 16.12 15.69 -3.66
N GLY A 4 14.99 15.12 -4.08
CA GLY A 4 14.02 15.83 -4.90
C GLY A 4 12.75 15.03 -5.16
N ALA A 5 11.74 15.69 -5.72
CA ALA A 5 10.50 15.06 -6.12
C ALA A 5 10.34 15.10 -7.64
N PHE A 6 9.82 14.03 -8.21
CA PHE A 6 9.65 13.87 -9.66
C PHE A 6 8.46 12.95 -9.97
N LEU A 7 8.04 12.97 -11.23
CA LEU A 7 7.03 12.05 -11.76
C LEU A 7 7.74 11.00 -12.62
N ASP A 8 7.38 9.73 -12.45
CA ASP A 8 7.86 8.64 -13.28
C ASP A 8 6.85 7.49 -13.31
N SER A 9 7.11 6.48 -14.13
CA SER A 9 6.34 5.24 -14.11
C SER A 9 6.86 4.30 -13.03
N LEU A 10 5.97 3.68 -12.27
CA LEU A 10 6.28 2.72 -11.23
C LEU A 10 5.61 1.38 -11.54
N MET A 11 6.38 0.31 -11.49
CA MET A 11 5.88 -1.06 -11.63
C MET A 11 5.99 -1.79 -10.29
N VAL A 12 4.86 -2.33 -9.81
CA VAL A 12 4.78 -3.15 -8.58
C VAL A 12 4.10 -4.47 -8.91
N GLY A 13 4.85 -5.57 -8.84
CA GLY A 13 4.36 -6.84 -9.36
C GLY A 13 4.14 -6.75 -10.87
N ASP A 14 2.91 -6.97 -11.32
CA ASP A 14 2.43 -6.87 -12.70
C ASP A 14 1.64 -5.58 -12.98
N LEU A 15 1.51 -4.68 -11.99
CA LEU A 15 0.80 -3.42 -12.13
C LEU A 15 1.76 -2.27 -12.41
N GLU A 16 1.57 -1.60 -13.55
CA GLU A 16 2.24 -0.36 -13.91
C GLU A 16 1.32 0.84 -13.60
N VAL A 17 1.87 1.88 -13.01
CA VAL A 17 1.25 3.21 -12.91
C VAL A 17 2.15 4.24 -13.55
N LYS A 18 1.58 5.21 -14.25
CA LYS A 18 2.29 6.28 -14.92
C LYS A 18 2.16 7.58 -14.15
N ASP A 19 3.08 8.49 -14.40
CA ASP A 19 3.09 9.82 -13.78
C ASP A 19 2.92 9.76 -12.24
N GLN A 20 3.53 8.76 -11.60
CA GLN A 20 3.50 8.59 -10.15
C GLN A 20 4.50 9.55 -9.52
N PHE A 21 4.02 10.29 -8.51
CA PHE A 21 4.87 11.14 -7.69
C PHE A 21 5.80 10.30 -6.80
N LEU A 22 7.10 10.51 -6.96
CA LEU A 22 8.18 9.84 -6.25
C LEU A 22 9.09 10.86 -5.57
N ILE A 23 9.67 10.45 -4.44
CA ILE A 23 10.66 11.25 -3.71
C ILE A 23 11.99 10.51 -3.77
N GLN A 24 12.98 11.13 -4.42
CA GLN A 24 14.37 10.71 -4.33
C GLN A 24 14.94 11.21 -3.01
N VAL A 25 15.28 10.27 -2.13
CA VAL A 25 15.96 10.56 -0.87
C VAL A 25 17.46 10.52 -1.11
N ASP A 26 18.18 11.56 -0.70
CA ASP A 26 19.64 11.66 -0.80
C ASP A 26 20.37 11.14 0.44
N LYS A 27 19.75 11.26 1.61
CA LYS A 27 20.30 10.77 2.87
C LYS A 27 19.22 10.06 3.68
N MET A 28 19.45 8.78 3.97
CA MET A 28 18.68 8.05 4.99
C MET A 28 19.41 8.14 6.32
N GLU A 29 18.76 8.69 7.34
CA GLU A 29 19.32 8.78 8.69
C GLU A 29 18.99 7.51 9.50
N SER A 30 19.63 6.37 9.20
CA SER A 30 19.72 5.21 10.11
C SER A 30 20.49 4.04 9.49
N ASP A 31 21.39 3.43 10.25
CA ASP A 31 21.87 2.07 10.01
C ASP A 31 20.82 1.06 10.53
N THR A 32 19.71 0.91 9.81
CA THR A 32 18.74 -0.13 10.15
C THR A 32 19.26 -1.50 9.70
N HIS A 33 18.90 -2.57 10.43
CA HIS A 33 19.10 -3.94 9.94
C HIS A 33 18.18 -4.30 8.74
N MET A 34 17.31 -3.37 8.32
CA MET A 34 16.36 -3.57 7.23
C MET A 34 17.07 -3.35 5.89
N LYS A 35 17.06 -4.37 5.04
CA LYS A 35 17.54 -4.28 3.66
C LYS A 35 16.42 -3.74 2.78
N SER A 36 16.18 -2.44 2.83
CA SER A 36 15.21 -1.74 1.97
C SER A 36 15.84 -0.52 1.33
N ASP A 37 15.65 -0.36 0.02
CA ASP A 37 16.15 0.79 -0.72
C ASP A 37 15.19 2.00 -0.69
N GLY A 38 13.98 1.83 -0.14
CA GLY A 38 12.98 2.87 -0.05
C GLY A 38 11.70 2.42 0.66
N ILE A 39 10.70 3.31 0.66
CA ILE A 39 9.39 3.10 1.28
C ILE A 39 8.29 3.35 0.25
N LEU A 40 7.36 2.41 0.12
CA LEU A 40 6.12 2.59 -0.64
C LEU A 40 4.99 2.98 0.32
N GLY A 41 4.52 4.23 0.23
CA GLY A 41 3.40 4.72 1.04
C GLY A 41 2.04 4.23 0.50
N LEU A 42 1.30 3.48 1.31
CA LEU A 42 -0.03 2.92 0.96
C LEU A 42 -1.20 3.65 1.63
N ALA A 43 -0.92 4.70 2.41
CA ALA A 43 -1.94 5.46 3.10
C ALA A 43 -2.77 6.32 2.14
N HIS A 44 -3.96 6.71 2.60
CA HIS A 44 -4.77 7.75 1.98
C HIS A 44 -4.21 9.13 2.34
N HIS A 45 -4.59 10.17 1.58
CA HIS A 45 -4.31 11.55 1.99
C HIS A 45 -5.04 11.87 3.29
N TYR A 46 -4.30 12.34 4.29
CA TYR A 46 -4.92 13.03 5.41
C TYR A 46 -5.36 14.42 4.94
N VAL A 47 -6.63 14.76 5.19
CA VAL A 47 -7.32 15.98 4.71
C VAL A 47 -6.61 17.29 5.13
N SER A 48 -5.64 17.22 6.03
CA SER A 48 -4.97 18.38 6.63
C SER A 48 -3.89 19.06 5.77
N ASP A 49 -3.49 18.52 4.62
CA ASP A 49 -2.49 19.17 3.77
C ASP A 49 -2.90 19.24 2.28
N PRO A 50 -3.68 20.26 1.88
CA PRO A 50 -4.06 20.51 0.50
C PRO A 50 -2.91 21.01 -0.39
N SER A 51 -1.72 21.26 0.18
CA SER A 51 -0.53 21.72 -0.57
C SER A 51 0.33 20.57 -1.12
N ALA A 52 0.09 19.33 -0.68
CA ALA A 52 0.73 18.15 -1.21
C ALA A 52 0.13 17.79 -2.59
N HIS A 53 0.62 18.46 -3.64
CA HIS A 53 0.19 18.25 -5.04
C HIS A 53 0.47 16.84 -5.60
N GLY A 54 1.14 15.96 -4.86
CA GLY A 54 1.43 14.59 -5.29
C GLY A 54 0.31 13.62 -4.92
N LYS A 55 -0.26 12.91 -5.91
CA LYS A 55 -1.19 11.81 -5.67
C LYS A 55 -0.46 10.63 -5.00
N THR A 56 -1.09 10.02 -4.00
CA THR A 56 -0.58 8.75 -3.44
C THR A 56 -0.58 7.65 -4.48
N PHE A 57 0.31 6.67 -4.32
CA PHE A 57 0.36 5.50 -5.19
C PHE A 57 -1.00 4.82 -5.32
N MET A 58 -1.72 4.63 -4.21
CA MET A 58 -3.05 3.99 -4.23
C MET A 58 -4.06 4.77 -5.07
N ALA A 59 -4.03 6.11 -5.02
CA ALA A 59 -4.92 6.96 -5.80
C ALA A 59 -4.62 6.84 -7.30
N THR A 60 -3.34 6.88 -7.69
CA THR A 60 -2.91 6.71 -9.08
C THR A 60 -3.27 5.30 -9.59
N LEU A 61 -2.99 4.27 -8.79
CA LEU A 61 -3.23 2.88 -9.14
C LEU A 61 -4.69 2.62 -9.50
N PHE A 62 -5.63 3.01 -8.64
CA PHE A 62 -7.06 2.75 -8.91
C PHE A 62 -7.66 3.70 -9.95
N GLN A 63 -7.01 4.83 -10.24
CA GLN A 63 -7.38 5.69 -11.35
C GLN A 63 -7.02 5.03 -12.69
N GLU A 64 -5.84 4.42 -12.80
CA GLU A 64 -5.37 3.76 -14.03
C GLU A 64 -5.93 2.36 -14.21
N HIS A 65 -6.25 1.67 -13.11
CA HIS A 65 -6.81 0.32 -13.11
C HIS A 65 -8.22 0.32 -12.49
N PRO A 66 -9.22 0.98 -13.10
CA PRO A 66 -10.55 1.15 -12.52
C PRO A 66 -11.35 -0.16 -12.40
N HIS A 67 -10.86 -1.25 -13.00
CA HIS A 67 -11.45 -2.58 -12.90
C HIS A 67 -11.08 -3.30 -11.59
N LEU A 68 -10.03 -2.84 -10.89
CA LEU A 68 -9.62 -3.40 -9.62
C LEU A 68 -10.52 -2.90 -8.49
N PRO A 69 -10.93 -3.76 -7.55
CA PRO A 69 -11.51 -3.31 -6.28
C PRO A 69 -10.58 -2.33 -5.57
N GLN A 70 -11.12 -1.24 -5.02
CA GLN A 70 -10.33 -0.21 -4.33
C GLN A 70 -9.89 -0.65 -2.93
N GLN A 71 -9.08 -1.72 -2.87
CA GLN A 71 -8.58 -2.29 -1.63
C GLN A 71 -7.17 -2.84 -1.84
N PHE A 72 -6.45 -3.03 -0.74
CA PHE A 72 -5.23 -3.82 -0.72
C PHE A 72 -5.25 -4.74 0.50
N SER A 73 -4.51 -5.83 0.43
CA SER A 73 -4.45 -6.84 1.48
C SER A 73 -3.02 -7.27 1.76
N PHE A 74 -2.69 -7.45 3.03
CA PHE A 74 -1.42 -8.00 3.48
C PHE A 74 -1.62 -9.41 4.02
N PHE A 75 -0.81 -10.34 3.54
CA PHE A 75 -0.54 -11.60 4.21
C PHE A 75 0.90 -11.56 4.72
N LEU A 76 1.08 -11.54 6.04
CA LEU A 76 2.40 -11.49 6.66
C LEU A 76 2.68 -12.80 7.39
N THR A 77 3.84 -13.41 7.14
CA THR A 77 4.23 -14.66 7.80
C THR A 77 5.74 -14.76 7.97
N GLY A 78 6.17 -15.52 8.97
CA GLY A 78 7.58 -15.88 9.20
C GLY A 78 8.00 -17.17 8.47
N ASN A 79 7.11 -17.81 7.72
CA ASN A 79 7.41 -19.04 7.00
C ASN A 79 8.08 -18.73 5.64
N SER A 80 9.32 -19.19 5.45
CA SER A 80 10.06 -18.98 4.20
C SER A 80 9.50 -19.74 3.00
N GLU A 81 8.77 -20.85 3.21
CA GLU A 81 8.14 -21.63 2.12
C GLU A 81 6.88 -20.96 1.58
N ARG A 82 6.27 -20.07 2.37
CA ARG A 82 5.08 -19.30 1.99
C ARG A 82 5.36 -17.82 2.26
N PRO A 83 6.06 -17.11 1.36
CA PRO A 83 6.46 -15.73 1.63
C PRO A 83 5.25 -14.80 1.80
N SER A 84 5.45 -13.74 2.59
CA SER A 84 4.49 -12.65 2.74
C SER A 84 4.06 -12.07 1.39
N ARG A 85 2.81 -11.61 1.29
CA ARG A 85 2.20 -11.05 0.08
C ARG A 85 1.54 -9.70 0.38
N LEU A 86 1.65 -8.80 -0.58
CA LEU A 86 0.82 -7.61 -0.72
C LEU A 86 0.03 -7.78 -2.02
N ILE A 87 -1.30 -7.66 -1.92
CA ILE A 87 -2.22 -7.80 -3.05
C ILE A 87 -2.96 -6.48 -3.21
N PHE A 88 -3.03 -5.96 -4.43
CA PHE A 88 -3.87 -4.81 -4.78
C PHE A 88 -5.09 -5.31 -5.55
N GLY A 89 -6.28 -4.82 -5.21
CA GLY A 89 -7.51 -5.35 -5.76
C GLY A 89 -8.05 -6.52 -4.96
N ASP A 90 -8.50 -7.56 -5.65
CA ASP A 90 -9.21 -8.66 -5.00
C ASP A 90 -8.31 -9.46 -4.05
N ALA A 91 -8.82 -9.75 -2.86
CA ALA A 91 -8.03 -10.41 -1.84
C ALA A 91 -8.12 -11.93 -1.98
N ASP A 92 -6.98 -12.60 -1.90
CA ASP A 92 -6.94 -14.07 -1.89
C ASP A 92 -7.24 -14.61 -0.48
N LEU A 93 -8.52 -14.59 -0.11
CA LEU A 93 -8.99 -15.17 1.16
C LEU A 93 -8.81 -16.69 1.18
N GLN A 94 -8.98 -17.36 0.04
CA GLN A 94 -8.94 -18.82 -0.05
C GLN A 94 -7.57 -19.38 0.33
N SER A 95 -6.49 -18.72 -0.06
CA SER A 95 -5.13 -19.17 0.24
C SER A 95 -4.63 -18.71 1.63
N HIS A 96 -5.27 -17.70 2.22
CA HIS A 96 -4.68 -16.96 3.35
C HIS A 96 -5.58 -16.81 4.60
N SER A 97 -6.85 -17.16 4.53
CA SER A 97 -7.79 -17.02 5.65
C SER A 97 -8.53 -18.33 5.96
N LYS A 98 -8.88 -18.51 7.24
CA LYS A 98 -9.88 -19.51 7.65
C LYS A 98 -11.32 -19.05 7.36
N GLU A 99 -11.50 -17.76 7.10
CA GLU A 99 -12.79 -17.16 6.77
C GLU A 99 -12.94 -17.04 5.25
N SER A 100 -14.15 -17.27 4.76
CA SER A 100 -14.48 -17.14 3.33
C SER A 100 -14.98 -15.75 2.94
N GLU A 101 -15.23 -14.89 3.92
CA GLU A 101 -15.85 -13.57 3.74
C GLU A 101 -15.21 -12.55 4.67
N PHE A 102 -15.12 -11.29 4.22
CA PHE A 102 -14.65 -10.21 5.06
C PHE A 102 -15.66 -9.84 6.13
N ARG A 103 -15.19 -9.72 7.37
CA ARG A 103 -15.94 -9.10 8.46
C ARG A 103 -15.47 -7.68 8.66
N TYR A 104 -16.21 -6.72 8.10
CA TYR A 104 -15.87 -5.31 8.24
C TYR A 104 -16.28 -4.81 9.62
N GLY A 105 -15.31 -4.23 10.33
CA GLY A 105 -15.52 -3.52 11.58
C GLY A 105 -14.80 -2.18 11.52
N LYS A 106 -15.39 -1.13 12.08
CA LYS A 106 -14.71 0.17 12.24
C LYS A 106 -13.97 0.17 13.57
N GLY A 107 -12.64 0.14 13.52
CA GLY A 107 -11.83 0.40 14.71
C GLY A 107 -12.10 1.81 15.25
N TYR A 108 -12.10 2.00 16.57
CA TYR A 108 -12.40 3.27 17.23
C TYR A 108 -11.57 4.46 16.69
N TYR A 109 -10.31 4.20 16.30
CA TYR A 109 -9.37 5.20 15.76
C TYR A 109 -9.57 5.55 14.28
N MET A 110 -10.40 4.82 13.53
CA MET A 110 -10.63 5.03 12.09
C MET A 110 -11.90 5.84 11.77
N THR A 111 -12.38 6.62 12.75
CA THR A 111 -13.59 7.46 12.61
C THR A 111 -13.37 8.66 11.70
N HIS A 112 -12.13 9.06 11.44
CA HIS A 112 -11.74 10.25 10.69
C HIS A 112 -11.00 9.93 9.37
N THR A 113 -11.04 8.67 8.93
CA THR A 113 -10.35 8.21 7.72
C THR A 113 -11.33 7.47 6.81
N ASP A 114 -11.21 7.64 5.50
CA ASP A 114 -11.99 6.86 4.53
C ASP A 114 -11.48 5.41 4.36
N LEU A 115 -10.34 5.10 4.98
CA LEU A 115 -9.78 3.75 5.02
C LEU A 115 -10.55 2.87 6.02
N TRP A 116 -10.98 1.70 5.56
CA TRP A 116 -11.51 0.64 6.41
C TRP A 116 -10.43 -0.44 6.58
N LEU A 117 -10.07 -0.75 7.83
CA LEU A 117 -9.18 -1.86 8.14
C LEU A 117 -10.01 -3.03 8.68
N THR A 118 -9.85 -4.20 8.07
CA THR A 118 -10.34 -5.46 8.64
C THR A 118 -9.19 -6.43 8.80
N SER A 119 -9.18 -7.15 9.91
CA SER A 119 -8.26 -8.27 10.16
C SER A 119 -9.05 -9.56 10.08
N VAL A 120 -8.68 -10.45 9.17
CA VAL A 120 -9.21 -11.82 9.11
C VAL A 120 -8.27 -12.77 9.86
N TRP A 121 -8.81 -13.83 10.47
CA TRP A 121 -7.99 -14.83 11.13
C TRP A 121 -7.16 -15.61 10.10
N SER A 122 -5.83 -15.52 10.25
CA SER A 122 -4.89 -16.27 9.42
C SER A 122 -5.02 -17.78 9.65
N ILE A 123 -4.71 -18.57 8.62
CA ILE A 123 -4.62 -20.03 8.65
C ILE A 123 -3.61 -20.48 9.71
#